data_AF-A0A523EHB2-F1
#
_entry.id   AF-A0A523EHB2-F1
#
_cell.length_a   1.000
_cell.length_b   1.000
_cell.length_c   1.000
_cell.angle_alpha   90.00
_cell.angle_beta   90.00
_cell.angle_gamma   90.00
#
_symmetry.space_group_name_H-M   'P 1'
#
loop_
_entity.id
_entity.type
_entity.pdbx_description
1 polymer ?
#
loop_
_entity_poly.entity_id
_entity_poly.type
_entity_poly.pdbx_seq_one_letter_code
_entity_poly.pdbx_strand_id
1 'polypeptide(L)'
;MIYLDNASGSHPKPESVYQESDRALRSLAGFPGMDSHAPARAGATLLAAARREAAELFGLGRPERVVFTAGGTDALTMALKGLLRDG
;
A
#
# COMPACT_ATOMS: atom_id res chain seq x y z
N MET A 1 -4.86 18.25 23.81
CA MET A 1 -4.76 18.97 22.52
C MET A 1 -5.84 18.40 21.61
N ILE A 2 -6.66 19.24 20.97
CA ILE A 2 -7.62 18.79 19.95
C ILE A 2 -6.93 18.95 18.60
N TYR A 3 -6.78 17.87 17.84
CA TYR A 3 -6.07 17.85 16.57
C TYR A 3 -7.05 17.96 15.39
N LEU A 4 -7.02 19.09 14.68
CA LEU A 4 -7.95 19.43 13.61
C LEU A 4 -7.29 19.46 12.21
N ASP A 5 -6.14 18.78 12.04
CA ASP A 5 -5.35 18.79 10.80
C ASP A 5 -5.22 17.40 10.13
N ASN A 6 -6.20 16.52 10.37
CA ASN A 6 -6.21 15.16 9.78
C ASN A 6 -6.28 15.14 8.25
N ALA A 7 -6.69 16.24 7.61
CA ALA A 7 -6.76 16.36 6.16
C ALA A 7 -5.37 16.51 5.51
N SER A 8 -4.41 17.14 6.20
CA SER A 8 -3.01 17.25 5.75
C SER A 8 -2.26 15.92 5.89
N GLY A 9 -2.53 15.22 6.99
CA GLY A 9 -2.08 13.86 7.23
C GLY A 9 -2.78 13.29 8.46
N SER A 10 -3.22 12.05 8.38
CA SER A 10 -3.92 11.41 9.50
C SER A 10 -2.98 11.26 10.70
N HIS A 11 -3.33 11.87 11.83
CA HIS A 11 -2.56 11.82 13.06
C HIS A 11 -3.49 11.95 14.30
N PRO A 12 -3.24 11.17 15.38
CA PRO A 12 -2.37 10.01 15.41
C PRO A 12 -2.97 8.87 14.57
N LYS A 13 -2.11 7.98 14.06
CA LYS A 13 -2.63 6.72 13.51
C LYS A 13 -3.17 5.88 14.67
N PRO A 14 -4.17 5.02 14.45
CA PRO A 14 -4.54 3.99 15.42
C PRO A 14 -3.33 3.12 15.78
N GLU A 15 -3.25 2.68 17.02
CA GLU A 15 -2.11 1.91 17.56
C GLU A 15 -1.76 0.67 16.72
N SER A 16 -2.77 -0.01 16.18
CA SER A 16 -2.61 -1.16 15.30
C SER A 16 -1.74 -0.88 14.07
N VAL A 17 -1.76 0.34 13.53
CA VAL A 17 -0.95 0.73 12.38
C VAL A 17 0.53 0.78 12.75
N TYR A 18 0.86 1.32 13.93
CA TYR A 18 2.25 1.37 14.40
C TYR A 18 2.80 -0.03 14.67
N GLN A 19 2.02 -0.87 15.35
CA GLN A 19 2.42 -2.23 15.71
C GLN A 19 2.67 -3.11 14.48
N GLU A 20 1.75 -3.12 13.52
CA GLU A 20 1.93 -3.91 12.30
C GLU A 20 3.05 -3.35 11.41
N SER A 21 3.26 -2.03 11.39
CA SER A 21 4.39 -1.43 10.67
C SER A 21 5.72 -1.86 11.27
N ASP A 22 5.88 -1.79 12.59
CA ASP A 22 7.10 -2.23 13.28
C ASP A 22 7.34 -3.72 13.08
N ARG A 23 6.30 -4.55 13.24
CA ARG A 23 6.36 -6.00 12.98
C ARG A 23 6.82 -6.30 11.56
N ALA A 24 6.20 -5.66 10.56
CA ALA A 24 6.52 -5.85 9.15
C ALA A 24 7.99 -5.49 8.86
N LEU A 25 8.44 -4.33 9.34
CA LEU A 25 9.82 -3.85 9.11
C LEU A 25 10.87 -4.73 9.79
N ARG A 26 10.57 -5.33 10.95
CA ARG A 26 11.51 -6.22 11.65
C ARG A 26 11.50 -7.66 11.13
N SER A 27 10.34 -8.14 10.68
CA SER A 27 10.12 -9.58 10.45
C SER A 27 10.08 -9.97 8.97
N LEU A 28 9.75 -9.03 8.08
CA LEU A 28 9.65 -9.28 6.64
C LEU A 28 10.92 -8.80 5.94
N ALA A 29 12.04 -9.47 6.23
CA ALA A 29 13.31 -9.21 5.56
C ALA A 29 13.32 -9.87 4.18
N GLY A 30 12.80 -9.21 3.15
CA GLY A 30 12.88 -9.72 1.79
C GLY A 30 12.07 -8.94 0.77
N PHE A 31 12.57 -8.90 -0.46
CA PHE A 31 11.85 -8.32 -1.59
C PHE A 31 10.65 -9.23 -1.97
N PRO A 32 9.39 -8.75 -1.90
CA PRO A 32 8.20 -9.56 -2.14
C PRO A 32 8.11 -10.21 -3.54
N GLY A 33 8.91 -9.74 -4.50
CA GLY A 33 8.98 -10.32 -5.84
C GLY A 33 9.99 -11.45 -6.03
N MET A 34 10.73 -11.84 -4.99
CA MET A 34 11.75 -12.88 -5.06
C MET A 34 11.37 -14.02 -4.10
N ASP A 35 10.67 -15.05 -4.57
CA ASP A 35 10.18 -16.23 -3.81
C ASP A 35 11.27 -17.14 -3.21
N SER A 36 12.50 -16.63 -3.16
CA SER A 36 13.72 -17.34 -2.77
C SER A 36 13.71 -17.87 -1.33
N HIS A 37 13.12 -17.15 -0.35
CA HIS A 37 13.24 -17.50 1.08
C HIS A 37 11.97 -17.16 1.88
N ALA A 38 11.82 -17.78 3.07
CA ALA A 38 10.58 -17.74 3.85
C ALA A 38 10.07 -16.32 4.20
N PRO A 39 10.91 -15.34 4.60
CA PRO A 39 10.46 -13.98 4.85
C PRO A 39 9.95 -13.26 3.59
N ALA A 40 10.54 -13.53 2.43
CA ALA A 40 10.11 -12.95 1.16
C ALA A 40 8.71 -13.45 0.76
N ARG A 41 8.43 -14.75 0.95
CA ARG A 41 7.08 -15.33 0.73
C ARG A 41 6.03 -14.75 1.68
N ALA A 42 6.40 -14.51 2.94
CA ALA A 42 5.53 -13.87 3.91
C ALA A 42 5.19 -12.42 3.48
N GLY A 43 6.18 -11.67 2.96
CA GLY A 43 5.97 -10.33 2.40
C GLY A 43 5.06 -10.33 1.18
N ALA A 44 5.25 -11.29 0.25
CA ALA A 44 4.37 -11.46 -0.90
C ALA A 44 2.92 -11.77 -0.50
N THR A 45 2.75 -12.63 0.50
CA THR A 45 1.43 -13.00 1.05
C THR A 45 0.75 -11.79 1.69
N LEU A 46 1.48 -11.00 2.47
CA LEU A 46 0.96 -9.77 3.07
C LEU A 46 0.53 -8.76 2.00
N LEU A 47 1.35 -8.54 0.98
CA LEU A 47 1.05 -7.62 -0.11
C LEU A 47 -0.19 -8.06 -0.90
N ALA A 48 -0.35 -9.35 -1.14
CA ALA A 48 -1.54 -9.90 -1.81
C ALA A 48 -2.81 -9.74 -0.95
N ALA A 49 -2.70 -9.97 0.37
CA ALA A 49 -3.81 -9.75 1.30
C ALA A 49 -4.24 -8.28 1.32
N ALA A 50 -3.30 -7.36 1.51
CA ALA A 50 -3.55 -5.92 1.49
C ALA A 50 -4.21 -5.46 0.18
N ARG A 51 -3.81 -6.05 -0.96
CA ARG A 51 -4.41 -5.74 -2.27
C ARG A 51 -5.86 -6.18 -2.37
N ARG A 52 -6.20 -7.36 -1.83
CA ARG A 52 -7.59 -7.84 -1.78
C ARG A 52 -8.46 -6.96 -0.90
N GLU A 53 -7.99 -6.64 0.30
CA GLU A 53 -8.72 -5.78 1.23
C GLU A 53 -8.95 -4.38 0.65
N ALA A 54 -7.94 -3.79 -0.01
CA ALA A 54 -8.10 -2.52 -0.71
C ALA A 54 -9.14 -2.62 -1.84
N ALA A 55 -9.14 -3.71 -2.62
CA ALA A 55 -10.12 -3.91 -3.68
C ALA A 55 -11.54 -4.08 -3.14
N GLU A 56 -11.71 -4.74 -2.00
CA GLU A 56 -12.99 -4.85 -1.30
C GLU A 56 -13.46 -3.50 -0.77
N LEU A 57 -12.57 -2.75 -0.10
CA LEU A 57 -12.86 -1.41 0.43
C LEU A 57 -13.38 -0.46 -0.66
N PHE A 58 -12.80 -0.51 -1.86
CA PHE A 58 -13.19 0.32 -2.99
C PHE A 58 -14.19 -0.33 -3.96
N GLY A 59 -14.68 -1.55 -3.67
CA GLY A 59 -15.67 -2.23 -4.52
C GLY A 59 -15.19 -2.58 -5.93
N LEU A 60 -13.88 -2.85 -6.12
CA LEU A 60 -13.27 -3.02 -7.45
C LEU A 60 -13.49 -4.41 -8.07
N GLY A 61 -14.01 -5.37 -7.30
CA GLY A 61 -14.34 -6.74 -7.70
C GLY A 61 -13.14 -7.65 -8.03
N ARG A 62 -12.00 -7.07 -8.41
CA ARG A 62 -10.77 -7.79 -8.77
C ARG A 62 -9.55 -7.10 -8.15
N PRO A 63 -8.68 -7.82 -7.41
CA PRO A 63 -7.51 -7.23 -6.76
C PRO A 63 -6.48 -6.69 -7.74
N GLU A 64 -6.43 -7.20 -8.98
CA GLU A 64 -5.49 -6.74 -10.01
C GLU A 64 -5.74 -5.29 -10.45
N ARG A 65 -6.89 -4.70 -10.08
CA ARG A 65 -7.22 -3.30 -10.35
C ARG A 65 -6.63 -2.32 -9.33
N VAL A 66 -6.00 -2.82 -8.28
CA VAL A 66 -5.31 -2.00 -7.29
C VAL A 66 -3.83 -1.89 -7.67
N VAL A 67 -3.27 -0.70 -7.66
CA VAL A 67 -1.82 -0.45 -7.79
C VAL A 67 -1.37 0.36 -6.57
N PHE A 68 -0.33 -0.10 -5.89
CA PHE A 68 0.25 0.62 -4.76
C PHE A 68 1.29 1.62 -5.28
N THR A 69 1.14 2.88 -4.89
CA THR A 69 2.03 4.00 -5.24
C THR A 69 2.50 4.71 -3.98
N ALA A 70 3.46 5.64 -4.11
CA ALA A 70 3.93 6.41 -2.96
C ALA A 70 2.89 7.41 -2.41
N GLY A 71 1.81 7.70 -3.17
CA GLY A 71 0.74 8.61 -2.78
C GLY A 71 -0.11 9.07 -3.97
N GLY A 72 -1.01 10.02 -3.73
CA GLY A 72 -1.94 10.54 -4.74
C GLY A 72 -1.24 11.22 -5.92
N THR A 73 -0.22 12.04 -5.65
CA THR A 73 0.56 12.73 -6.70
C THR A 73 1.31 11.75 -7.60
N ASP A 74 1.90 10.70 -7.01
CA ASP A 74 2.62 9.66 -7.74
C ASP A 74 1.65 8.83 -8.62
N ALA A 75 0.49 8.44 -8.07
CA ALA A 75 -0.56 7.75 -8.82
C ALA A 75 -1.08 8.56 -10.00
N LEU A 76 -1.34 9.86 -9.80
CA LEU A 76 -1.81 10.74 -10.86
C LEU A 76 -0.76 10.89 -11.96
N THR A 77 0.50 11.07 -11.57
CA THR A 77 1.61 11.20 -12.52
C THR A 77 1.77 9.93 -13.35
N MET A 78 1.70 8.76 -12.72
CA MET A 78 1.75 7.46 -13.38
C MET A 78 0.60 7.31 -14.39
N ALA A 79 -0.61 7.67 -14.00
CA ALA A 79 -1.77 7.60 -14.89
C ALA A 79 -1.63 8.53 -16.10
N LEU A 80 -1.27 9.80 -15.89
CA LEU A 80 -1.12 10.78 -16.97
C LEU A 80 -0.04 10.37 -17.97
N LYS A 81 1.15 10.00 -17.47
CA LYS A 81 2.27 9.57 -18.33
C LYS A 81 2.02 8.24 -19.03
N GLY A 82 1.15 7.38 -18.47
CA GLY A 82 0.79 6.10 -19.07
C GLY A 82 -0.34 6.17 -20.10
N LEU A 83 -1.23 7.18 -20.01
CA LEU A 83 -2.42 7.27 -20.86
C LEU A 83 -2.29 8.31 -21.98
N LEU A 84 -1.63 9.44 -21.71
CA LEU A 84 -1.55 10.54 -22.67
C LEU A 84 -0.56 10.21 -23.79
N ARG A 85 -0.88 10.66 -24.99
CA ARG A 85 -0.01 10.60 -26.17
C ARG A 85 0.27 12.02 -26.63
N ASP A 86 1.38 12.21 -27.33
CA ASP A 86 1.66 13.47 -28.00
C ASP A 86 0.52 13.78 -28.98
N GLY A 87 0.08 15.03 -28.96
CA GLY A 87 -0.94 15.58 -29.86
C GLY A 87 -0.32 16.12 -31.13
#